data_AF-A0A086TF45-F1
#
_entry.id   AF-A0A086TF45-F1
#
_cell.length_a   1.000
_cell.length_b   1.000
_cell.length_c   1.000
_cell.angle_alpha   90.00
_cell.angle_beta   90.00
_cell.angle_gamma   90.00
#
_symmetry.space_group_name_H-M   'P 1'
#
loop_
_entity.id
_entity.type
_entity.pdbx_description
1 polymer ?
#
loop_
_entity_poly.entity_id
_entity_poly.type
_entity_poly.pdbx_seq_one_letter_code
_entity_poly.pdbx_strand_id
1 'polypeptide(L)'
;MPAELPMSEVTNESSSVAAPGRPSKPLGFRKNGKQWHPPKKAFRPAAGLKSYEKRTQERALLAQVKAKEKEMKEEKEQERKDKIAAIKEKRARKEEKERYEEMAAKMHRKRVERLKRKEKRNKLINS
;
A
#
# COMPACT_ATOMS: atom_id res chain seq x y z
N MET A 1 -28.36 -20.87 64.23
CA MET A 1 -29.34 -20.85 63.13
C MET A 1 -28.58 -20.63 61.83
N PRO A 2 -28.99 -21.33 60.76
CA PRO A 2 -28.32 -22.45 60.07
C PRO A 2 -27.28 -22.01 59.00
N ALA A 3 -26.17 -22.72 58.73
CA ALA A 3 -25.92 -24.12 58.35
C ALA A 3 -25.92 -24.34 56.81
N GLU A 4 -24.89 -25.10 56.37
CA GLU A 4 -24.80 -25.89 55.12
C GLU A 4 -24.62 -25.15 53.78
N LEU A 5 -23.88 -25.61 52.77
CA LEU A 5 -22.85 -26.62 52.51
C LEU A 5 -22.36 -26.30 51.07
N PRO A 6 -21.10 -26.63 50.71
CA PRO A 6 -20.57 -26.51 49.36
C PRO A 6 -20.89 -27.77 48.53
N MET A 7 -21.58 -27.62 47.40
CA MET A 7 -21.79 -28.72 46.43
C MET A 7 -21.88 -28.16 45.01
N SER A 8 -20.89 -28.49 44.19
CA SER A 8 -21.05 -29.37 43.03
C SER A 8 -20.00 -29.04 41.96
N GLU A 9 -18.94 -29.84 41.95
CA GLU A 9 -18.14 -30.11 40.77
C GLU A 9 -19.07 -30.44 39.59
N VAL A 10 -18.92 -29.70 38.50
CA VAL A 10 -19.16 -30.25 37.16
C VAL A 10 -17.90 -29.98 36.36
N THR A 11 -16.96 -30.91 36.50
CA THR A 11 -15.92 -31.17 35.53
C THR A 11 -16.59 -31.40 34.17
N ASN A 12 -16.47 -30.44 33.25
CA ASN A 12 -16.73 -30.69 31.84
C ASN A 12 -15.43 -30.46 31.06
N GLU A 13 -14.60 -31.50 31.08
CA GLU A 13 -13.53 -31.69 30.11
C GLU A 13 -14.16 -31.87 28.71
N SER A 14 -14.43 -30.77 28.02
CA SER A 14 -14.57 -30.81 26.56
C SER A 14 -13.17 -30.75 25.94
N SER A 15 -12.41 -31.83 26.16
CA SER A 15 -11.30 -32.18 25.28
C SER A 15 -11.89 -32.42 23.88
N SER A 16 -11.84 -31.40 23.02
CA SER A 16 -12.04 -31.63 21.60
C SER A 16 -10.88 -32.49 21.14
N VAL A 17 -11.10 -33.79 21.07
CA VAL A 17 -10.16 -34.75 20.48
C VAL A 17 -9.98 -34.31 19.03
N ALA A 18 -8.97 -33.47 18.82
CA ALA A 18 -8.34 -33.31 17.54
C ALA A 18 -7.89 -34.72 17.17
N ALA A 19 -8.58 -35.30 16.17
CA ALA A 19 -8.17 -36.56 15.58
C ALA A 19 -6.66 -36.51 15.37
N PRO A 20 -5.88 -37.51 15.84
CA PRO A 20 -4.44 -37.48 15.71
C PRO A 20 -4.11 -37.33 14.23
N GLY A 21 -3.67 -36.14 13.85
CA GLY A 21 -3.09 -35.88 12.54
C GLY A 21 -1.94 -36.86 12.42
N ARG A 22 -2.11 -37.86 11.56
CA ARG A 22 -1.11 -38.91 11.35
C ARG A 22 0.25 -38.22 11.18
N PRO A 23 1.29 -38.61 11.93
CA PRO A 23 2.57 -37.96 11.85
C PRO A 23 3.08 -38.07 10.40
N SER A 24 3.26 -36.94 9.72
CA SER A 24 3.89 -36.92 8.41
C SER A 24 5.36 -37.26 8.62
N LYS A 25 5.72 -38.51 8.34
CA LYS A 25 7.10 -39.00 8.44
C LYS A 25 8.01 -38.07 7.62
N PRO A 26 9.11 -37.54 8.20
CA PRO A 26 10.03 -36.69 7.45
C PRO A 26 10.62 -37.49 6.28
N LEU A 27 10.48 -36.98 5.05
CA LEU A 27 11.05 -37.58 3.85
C LEU A 27 12.57 -37.39 3.89
N GLY A 28 13.30 -38.41 4.32
CA GLY A 28 14.76 -38.37 4.46
C GLY A 28 15.51 -38.14 3.13
N PHE A 29 16.72 -37.55 3.26
CA PHE A 29 17.68 -37.38 2.17
C PHE A 29 18.35 -38.72 1.82
N ARG A 30 18.51 -39.02 0.53
CA ARG A 30 18.62 -40.40 0.00
C ARG A 30 19.95 -40.73 -0.65
N LYS A 31 20.27 -42.03 -0.67
CA LYS A 31 21.03 -42.66 -1.74
C LYS A 31 20.20 -43.84 -2.28
N ASN A 32 19.59 -43.66 -3.46
CA ASN A 32 18.70 -44.59 -4.19
C ASN A 32 17.29 -44.94 -3.63
N GLY A 33 16.25 -44.50 -4.35
CA GLY A 33 14.82 -44.90 -4.21
C GLY A 33 13.84 -43.77 -4.60
N LYS A 34 12.50 -43.96 -4.51
CA LYS A 34 11.45 -42.94 -4.83
C LYS A 34 10.64 -42.31 -3.66
N GLN A 35 10.93 -42.56 -2.38
CA GLN A 35 10.44 -41.80 -1.21
C GLN A 35 10.49 -40.24 -1.22
N TRP A 36 11.11 -39.53 -2.17
CA TRP A 36 10.98 -38.06 -2.27
C TRP A 36 9.67 -37.68 -2.96
N HIS A 37 9.10 -38.62 -3.72
CA HIS A 37 7.75 -38.49 -4.20
C HIS A 37 6.80 -38.75 -3.03
N PRO A 38 5.89 -37.81 -2.74
CA PRO A 38 4.79 -38.10 -1.84
C PRO A 38 3.96 -39.27 -2.40
N PRO A 39 3.48 -40.20 -1.57
CA PRO A 39 2.62 -41.28 -2.03
C PRO A 39 1.34 -40.69 -2.65
N LYS A 40 1.06 -41.07 -3.90
CA LYS A 40 -0.13 -40.61 -4.63
C LYS A 40 -1.37 -41.11 -3.90
N LYS A 41 -2.16 -40.20 -3.33
CA LYS A 41 -3.47 -40.53 -2.78
C LYS A 41 -4.42 -40.89 -3.93
N ALA A 42 -5.30 -41.86 -3.70
CA ALA A 42 -6.36 -42.19 -4.64
C ALA A 42 -7.23 -40.96 -4.91
N PHE A 43 -7.57 -40.73 -6.18
CA PHE A 43 -8.46 -39.65 -6.59
C PHE A 43 -9.86 -39.90 -6.02
N ARG A 44 -10.38 -38.93 -5.26
CA ARG A 44 -11.73 -38.98 -4.66
C ARG A 44 -12.48 -37.73 -5.11
N PRO A 45 -13.35 -37.81 -6.13
CA PRO A 45 -14.08 -36.66 -6.67
C PRO A 45 -14.90 -35.91 -5.63
N ALA A 46 -15.40 -36.63 -4.61
CA ALA A 46 -16.23 -36.06 -3.54
C ALA A 46 -15.44 -35.39 -2.40
N ALA A 47 -14.12 -35.60 -2.30
CA ALA A 47 -13.33 -35.24 -1.12
C ALA A 47 -12.98 -33.74 -1.00
N GLY A 48 -13.57 -32.88 -1.83
CA GLY A 48 -13.33 -31.43 -1.84
C GLY A 48 -14.58 -30.57 -2.01
N LEU A 49 -15.79 -31.16 -2.01
CA LEU A 49 -17.02 -30.37 -2.05
C LEU A 49 -17.24 -29.71 -0.69
N LYS A 50 -16.84 -28.44 -0.58
CA LYS A 50 -17.23 -27.59 0.55
C LYS A 50 -18.73 -27.33 0.47
N SER A 51 -19.43 -27.44 1.60
CA SER A 51 -20.83 -27.02 1.70
C SER A 51 -20.97 -25.58 1.20
N TYR A 52 -22.15 -25.26 0.64
CA TYR A 52 -22.42 -23.92 0.10
C TYR A 52 -22.12 -22.83 1.14
N GLU A 53 -22.52 -23.06 2.39
CA GLU A 53 -22.27 -22.18 3.54
C GLU A 53 -20.79 -21.90 3.79
N LYS A 54 -19.91 -22.91 3.68
CA LYS A 54 -18.47 -22.70 3.81
C LYS A 54 -17.92 -21.85 2.66
N ARG A 55 -18.44 -22.03 1.44
CA ARG A 55 -18.05 -21.21 0.28
C ARG A 55 -18.57 -19.78 0.34
N THR A 56 -19.71 -19.52 0.99
CA THR A 56 -20.23 -18.16 1.18
C THR A 56 -19.43 -17.42 2.25
N GLN A 57 -19.12 -18.09 3.36
CA GLN A 57 -18.24 -17.55 4.41
C GLN A 57 -16.86 -17.21 3.86
N GLU A 58 -16.21 -18.12 3.11
CA GLU A 58 -14.91 -17.85 2.48
C GLU A 58 -14.98 -16.66 1.50
N ARG A 59 -16.05 -16.54 0.72
CA ARG A 59 -16.24 -15.39 -0.19
C ARG A 59 -16.43 -14.08 0.56
N ALA A 60 -17.18 -14.09 1.67
CA ALA A 60 -17.37 -12.92 2.51
C ALA A 60 -16.04 -12.46 3.14
N LEU A 61 -15.24 -13.41 3.65
CA LEU A 61 -13.91 -13.12 4.20
C LEU A 61 -12.97 -12.54 3.13
N LEU A 62 -12.96 -13.13 1.93
CA LEU A 62 -12.16 -12.62 0.81
C LEU A 62 -12.61 -11.23 0.36
N ALA A 63 -13.91 -10.94 0.38
CA ALA A 63 -14.43 -9.61 0.04
C ALA A 63 -13.97 -8.57 1.07
N GLN A 64 -14.01 -8.90 2.37
CA GLN A 64 -13.51 -8.02 3.43
C GLN A 64 -12.00 -7.76 3.31
N VAL A 65 -11.21 -8.80 3.02
CA VAL A 65 -9.75 -8.63 2.81
C VAL A 65 -9.47 -7.75 1.60
N LYS A 66 -10.17 -7.96 0.48
CA LYS A 66 -10.01 -7.16 -0.73
C LYS A 66 -10.46 -5.71 -0.55
N ALA A 67 -11.51 -5.46 0.23
CA ALA A 67 -11.94 -4.09 0.56
C ALA A 67 -10.83 -3.35 1.31
N LYS A 68 -10.29 -3.96 2.38
CA LYS A 68 -9.15 -3.41 3.12
C LYS A 68 -7.91 -3.20 2.26
N GLU A 69 -7.62 -4.13 1.35
CA GLU A 69 -6.48 -3.97 0.43
C GLU A 69 -6.68 -2.80 -0.56
N LYS A 70 -7.91 -2.59 -1.03
CA LYS A 70 -8.24 -1.46 -1.91
C LYS A 70 -8.13 -0.13 -1.18
N GLU A 71 -8.71 -0.02 0.02
CA GLU A 71 -8.61 1.18 0.88
C GLU A 71 -7.13 1.58 1.08
N MET A 72 -6.28 0.61 1.47
CA MET A 72 -4.84 0.84 1.65
C MET A 72 -4.10 1.27 0.38
N LYS A 73 -4.56 0.86 -0.80
CA LYS A 73 -3.98 1.28 -2.09
C LYS A 73 -4.46 2.66 -2.48
N GLU A 74 -5.74 2.94 -2.30
CA GLU A 74 -6.35 4.23 -2.62
C GLU A 74 -5.73 5.34 -1.77
N GLU A 75 -5.53 5.12 -0.46
CA GLU A 75 -4.85 6.07 0.43
C GLU A 75 -3.42 6.37 -0.06
N LYS A 76 -2.64 5.34 -0.38
CA LYS A 76 -1.27 5.51 -0.90
C LYS A 76 -1.24 6.26 -2.23
N GLU A 77 -2.21 5.99 -3.11
CA GLU A 77 -2.32 6.68 -4.38
C GLU A 77 -2.75 8.15 -4.21
N GLN A 78 -3.63 8.44 -3.27
CA GLN A 78 -4.03 9.81 -2.92
C GLN A 78 -2.83 10.59 -2.41
N GLU A 79 -2.08 10.06 -1.43
CA GLU A 79 -0.86 10.71 -0.93
C GLU A 79 0.16 10.98 -2.04
N ARG A 80 0.31 10.02 -2.98
CA ARG A 80 1.20 10.19 -4.13
C ARG A 80 0.69 11.29 -5.06
N LYS A 81 -0.61 11.33 -5.34
CA LYS A 81 -1.25 12.36 -6.18
C LYS A 81 -1.10 13.74 -5.54
N ASP A 82 -1.28 13.87 -4.23
CA ASP A 82 -1.13 15.12 -3.49
C ASP A 82 0.30 15.65 -3.55
N LYS A 83 1.30 14.76 -3.37
CA LYS A 83 2.72 15.11 -3.53
C LYS A 83 3.01 15.60 -4.95
N ILE A 84 2.49 14.91 -5.97
CA ILE A 84 2.67 15.31 -7.37
C ILE A 84 2.00 16.67 -7.64
N ALA A 85 0.78 16.89 -7.15
CA ALA A 85 0.07 18.14 -7.31
C ALA A 85 0.83 19.31 -6.67
N ALA A 86 1.30 19.14 -5.42
CA ALA A 86 2.09 20.16 -4.72
C ALA A 86 3.40 20.49 -5.45
N ILE A 87 4.09 19.49 -6.05
CA ILE A 87 5.30 19.73 -6.83
C ILE A 87 4.98 20.50 -8.12
N LYS A 88 3.91 20.14 -8.82
CA LYS A 88 3.47 20.83 -10.03
C LYS A 88 3.09 22.28 -9.74
N GLU A 89 2.35 22.53 -8.67
CA GLU A 89 1.96 23.88 -8.26
C GLU A 89 3.20 24.72 -7.90
N LYS A 90 4.17 24.15 -7.18
CA LYS A 90 5.43 24.84 -6.88
C LYS A 90 6.22 25.20 -8.13
N ARG A 91 6.23 24.32 -9.15
CA ARG A 91 6.89 24.58 -10.44
C ARG A 91 6.17 25.68 -11.22
N ALA A 92 4.86 25.58 -11.38
CA ALA A 92 4.05 26.60 -12.05
C ALA A 92 4.22 27.98 -11.39
N ARG A 93 4.18 28.04 -10.05
CA ARG A 93 4.40 29.28 -9.31
C ARG A 93 5.81 29.86 -9.52
N LYS A 94 6.83 29.02 -9.69
CA LYS A 94 8.20 29.48 -9.98
C LYS A 94 8.29 30.00 -11.42
N GLU A 95 7.77 29.25 -12.39
CA GLU A 95 7.76 29.64 -13.80
C GLU A 95 7.01 30.97 -14.01
N GLU A 96 5.90 31.19 -13.32
CA GLU A 96 5.18 32.46 -13.35
C GLU A 96 6.02 33.60 -12.77
N LYS A 97 6.68 33.40 -11.63
CA LYS A 97 7.58 34.39 -11.04
C LYS A 97 8.75 34.72 -11.96
N GLU A 98 9.42 33.70 -12.47
CA GLU A 98 10.55 33.84 -13.40
C GLU A 98 10.12 34.60 -14.66
N ARG A 99 8.94 34.32 -15.22
CA ARG A 99 8.39 35.09 -16.35
C ARG A 99 8.22 36.58 -16.01
N TYR A 100 7.70 36.91 -14.83
CA TYR A 100 7.55 38.30 -14.42
C TYR A 100 8.90 38.98 -14.18
N GLU A 101 9.86 38.27 -13.59
CA GLU A 101 11.23 38.75 -13.37
C GLU A 101 11.95 39.01 -14.70
N GLU A 102 11.85 38.10 -15.68
CA GLU A 102 12.40 38.29 -17.02
C GLU A 102 11.78 39.50 -17.73
N MET A 103 10.47 39.70 -17.59
CA MET A 103 9.78 40.86 -18.16
C MET A 103 10.28 42.16 -17.51
N ALA A 104 10.43 42.17 -16.18
CA ALA A 104 10.96 43.31 -15.44
C ALA A 104 12.42 43.60 -15.84
N ALA A 105 13.25 42.57 -15.95
CA ALA A 105 14.64 42.68 -16.40
C ALA A 105 14.74 43.23 -17.82
N LYS A 106 13.87 42.79 -18.74
CA LYS A 106 13.80 43.32 -20.11
C LYS A 106 13.45 44.81 -20.12
N MET A 107 12.48 45.24 -19.30
CA MET A 107 12.11 46.65 -19.20
C MET A 107 13.22 47.49 -18.54
N HIS A 108 13.86 46.96 -17.50
CA HIS A 108 14.99 47.59 -16.85
C HIS A 108 16.17 47.78 -17.82
N ARG A 109 16.52 46.74 -18.59
CA ARG A 109 17.54 46.81 -19.65
C ARG A 109 17.22 47.91 -20.66
N LYS A 110 15.98 47.95 -21.16
CA LYS A 110 15.53 49.00 -22.10
C LYS A 110 15.68 50.41 -21.52
N ARG A 111 15.35 50.59 -20.23
CA ARG A 111 15.50 51.87 -19.52
C ARG A 111 16.96 52.28 -19.43
N VAL A 112 17.84 51.38 -19.00
CA VAL A 112 19.29 51.62 -18.88
C VAL A 112 19.89 51.97 -20.24
N GLU A 113 19.55 51.23 -21.29
CA GLU A 113 20.02 51.54 -22.65
C GLU A 113 19.53 52.91 -23.14
N ARG A 114 18.28 53.30 -22.83
CA ARG A 114 17.74 54.62 -23.19
C ARG A 114 18.48 55.73 -22.46
N LEU A 115 18.82 55.55 -21.18
CA LEU A 115 19.63 56.50 -20.41
C LEU A 115 21.03 56.64 -21.00
N LYS A 116 21.73 55.53 -21.25
CA LYS A 116 23.05 55.53 -21.90
C LYS A 116 23.06 56.25 -23.25
N ARG A 117 22.01 56.09 -24.07
CA ARG A 117 21.88 56.82 -25.35
C ARG A 117 21.66 58.32 -25.15
N LYS A 118 20.86 58.72 -24.15
CA LYS A 118 20.66 60.14 -23.81
C LYS A 118 21.95 60.76 -23.29
N GLU A 119 22.67 60.09 -22.39
CA GLU A 119 23.96 60.54 -21.87
C GLU A 119 24.97 60.74 -22.99
N LYS A 120 25.10 59.77 -23.91
CA LYS A 120 25.95 59.91 -25.10
C LYS A 120 25.56 61.13 -25.95
N ARG A 121 24.27 61.33 -26.19
CA ARG A 121 23.79 62.47 -26.99
C ARG A 121 24.01 63.80 -26.29
N ASN A 122 23.63 63.91 -25.01
CA ASN A 122 23.81 65.13 -24.22
C ASN A 122 25.29 65.47 -24.09
N LYS A 123 26.16 64.46 -23.97
CA LYS A 123 27.60 64.68 -23.99
C LYS A 123 28.02 65.35 -25.29
N LEU A 124 27.63 64.82 -26.45
CA LEU A 124 27.96 65.40 -27.76
C LEU A 124 27.39 66.80 -28.01
N ILE A 125 26.25 67.13 -27.40
CA ILE A 125 25.57 68.44 -27.59
C ILE A 125 26.11 69.49 -26.61
N ASN A 126 26.50 69.08 -25.40
CA ASN A 126 26.98 69.97 -24.33
C ASN A 126 28.50 69.87 -24.11
N SER A 127 29.24 69.29 -25.07
CA SER A 127 30.70 69.30 -25.14
C SER A 127 31.21 70.25 -26.19
#